data_AF-A0A3D0X6Y7-F1
#
_entry.id   AF-A0A3D0X6Y7-F1
#
_cell.length_a   1.000
_cell.length_b   1.000
_cell.length_c   1.000
_cell.angle_alpha   90.00
_cell.angle_beta   90.00
_cell.angle_gamma   90.00
#
_symmetry.space_group_name_H-M   'P 1'
#
loop_
_entity.id
_entity.type
_entity.pdbx_description
1 polymer ?
#
loop_
_entity_poly.entity_id
_entity_poly.type
_entity_poly.pdbx_seq_one_letter_code
_entity_poly.pdbx_strand_id
1 'polypeptide(L)'
;MEIKNTKNELRTKAEFALMGYVQRVSSKEDVIFVLDIIKSALDCMDVSAEQLYDMAVRYIDAAKTEIYGLSCSTVYDMKCVNIIFKDKDVDFDLCDDDGVLCYVINFDEIHFSELGYSFFA
;
A
#
# COMPACT_ATOMS: atom_id res chain seq x y z
N MET A 1 -8.72 -18.43 -8.36
CA MET A 1 -9.66 -17.62 -9.16
C MET A 1 -9.29 -16.16 -8.90
N GLU A 2 -8.62 -15.50 -9.85
CA GLU A 2 -8.30 -14.07 -9.69
C GLU A 2 -9.60 -13.27 -9.80
N ILE A 3 -10.01 -12.65 -8.69
CA ILE A 3 -11.13 -11.71 -8.71
C ILE A 3 -10.61 -10.45 -9.39
N LYS A 4 -11.05 -10.23 -10.64
CA LYS A 4 -10.72 -9.02 -11.38
C LYS A 4 -11.57 -7.88 -10.84
N ASN A 5 -10.96 -6.91 -10.17
CA ASN A 5 -11.67 -5.75 -9.67
C ASN A 5 -12.15 -4.88 -10.83
N THR A 6 -13.36 -4.35 -10.71
CA THR A 6 -13.85 -3.28 -11.59
C THR A 6 -13.22 -1.94 -11.19
N LYS A 7 -13.16 -0.99 -12.13
CA LYS A 7 -12.64 0.36 -11.84
C LYS A 7 -13.41 1.07 -10.72
N ASN A 8 -14.70 0.81 -10.55
CA ASN A 8 -15.50 1.41 -9.46
C ASN A 8 -15.18 0.78 -8.10
N GLU A 9 -14.94 -0.53 -8.04
CA GLU A 9 -14.48 -1.19 -6.82
C GLU A 9 -13.10 -0.69 -6.41
N LEU A 10 -12.18 -0.50 -7.36
CA LEU A 10 -10.86 0.06 -7.08
C LEU A 10 -10.92 1.52 -6.59
N ARG A 11 -11.81 2.35 -7.13
CA ARG A 11 -12.06 3.70 -6.61
C ARG A 11 -12.57 3.67 -5.17
N THR A 12 -13.55 2.80 -4.90
CA THR A 12 -14.09 2.61 -3.55
C THR A 12 -13.00 2.18 -2.57
N LYS A 13 -12.11 1.27 -2.99
CA LYS A 13 -10.93 0.88 -2.21
C LYS A 13 -9.97 2.05 -2.00
N ALA A 14 -9.69 2.86 -3.02
CA ALA A 14 -8.85 4.05 -2.85
C ALA A 14 -9.43 5.02 -1.82
N GLU A 15 -10.75 5.25 -1.84
CA GLU A 15 -11.45 6.10 -0.86
C GLU A 15 -11.34 5.53 0.57
N PHE A 16 -11.59 4.24 0.76
CA PHE A 16 -11.43 3.62 2.08
C PHE A 16 -9.98 3.61 2.56
N ALA A 17 -9.02 3.44 1.65
CA ALA A 17 -7.60 3.54 1.98
C ALA A 17 -7.23 4.95 2.44
N LEU A 18 -7.73 6.00 1.77
CA LEU A 18 -7.57 7.40 2.20
C LEU A 18 -8.15 7.66 3.59
N MET A 19 -9.19 6.92 3.98
CA MET A 19 -9.78 6.97 5.33
C MET A 19 -9.01 6.14 6.37
N GLY A 20 -7.92 5.47 5.96
CA GLY A 20 -7.06 4.67 6.84
C GLY A 20 -7.38 3.19 6.92
N TYR A 21 -8.44 2.72 6.26
CA TYR A 21 -8.79 1.30 6.27
C TYR A 21 -7.88 0.51 5.35
N VAL A 22 -7.36 -0.62 5.83
CA VAL A 22 -6.60 -1.55 5.00
C VAL A 22 -7.49 -2.13 3.90
N GLN A 23 -7.09 -1.91 2.65
CA GLN A 23 -7.79 -2.43 1.48
C GLN A 23 -6.98 -3.50 0.78
N ARG A 24 -7.55 -4.70 0.68
CA ARG A 24 -6.93 -5.81 -0.04
C ARG A 24 -6.87 -5.53 -1.54
N VAL A 25 -5.65 -5.38 -2.07
CA VAL A 25 -5.34 -5.12 -3.48
C VAL A 25 -3.97 -5.75 -3.75
N SER A 26 -3.92 -6.79 -4.58
CA SER A 26 -2.72 -7.63 -4.71
C SER A 26 -2.14 -7.69 -6.12
N SER A 27 -2.90 -7.32 -7.16
CA SER A 27 -2.38 -7.30 -8.53
C SER A 27 -1.60 -6.01 -8.79
N LYS A 28 -0.49 -6.08 -9.53
CA LYS A 28 0.32 -4.90 -9.88
C LYS A 28 -0.54 -3.79 -10.50
N GLU A 29 -1.39 -4.15 -11.46
CA GLU A 29 -2.25 -3.19 -12.16
C GLU A 29 -3.24 -2.50 -11.22
N ASP A 30 -3.89 -3.25 -10.33
CA ASP A 30 -4.86 -2.69 -9.39
C ASP A 30 -4.18 -1.82 -8.33
N VAL A 31 -3.02 -2.23 -7.82
CA VAL A 31 -2.24 -1.43 -6.86
C VAL A 31 -1.83 -0.10 -7.50
N ILE A 32 -1.28 -0.12 -8.72
CA ILE A 32 -0.91 1.10 -9.45
C ILE A 32 -2.14 2.00 -9.66
N PHE A 33 -3.28 1.44 -10.05
CA PHE A 33 -4.50 2.22 -10.26
C PHE A 33 -4.98 2.90 -8.96
N VAL A 34 -4.93 2.18 -7.83
CA VAL A 34 -5.32 2.73 -6.52
C VAL A 34 -4.33 3.80 -6.07
N LEU A 35 -3.02 3.58 -6.24
CA LEU A 35 -1.98 4.56 -5.94
C LEU A 35 -2.16 5.85 -6.76
N ASP A 36 -2.54 5.75 -8.03
CA ASP A 36 -2.78 6.92 -8.90
C ASP A 36 -3.93 7.79 -8.40
N ILE A 37 -5.01 7.16 -7.91
CA ILE A 37 -6.14 7.86 -7.29
C ILE A 37 -5.72 8.54 -5.99
N ILE A 38 -5.01 7.82 -5.11
CA ILE A 38 -4.54 8.36 -3.83
C ILE A 38 -3.61 9.55 -4.06
N LYS A 39 -2.62 9.39 -4.95
CA LYS A 39 -1.69 10.46 -5.35
C LYS A 39 -2.44 11.70 -5.84
N SER A 40 -3.44 11.51 -6.71
CA SER A 40 -4.26 12.60 -7.23
C SER A 40 -5.10 13.29 -6.16
N ALA A 41 -5.62 12.53 -5.19
CA ALA A 41 -6.43 13.06 -4.10
C ALA A 41 -5.60 13.82 -3.06
N LEU A 42 -4.37 13.40 -2.82
CA LEU A 42 -3.46 14.02 -1.86
C LEU A 42 -2.70 15.24 -2.44
N ASP A 43 -2.79 15.44 -3.76
CA ASP A 43 -2.11 16.49 -4.55
C ASP A 43 -0.61 16.54 -4.28
N CYS A 44 0.02 15.37 -4.24
CA CYS A 44 1.41 15.20 -3.83
C CYS A 44 2.24 14.51 -4.93
N MET A 45 3.44 15.06 -5.14
CA MET A 45 4.58 14.49 -5.87
C MET A 45 4.57 14.45 -7.42
N ASP A 46 5.80 14.46 -7.95
CA ASP A 46 6.17 14.25 -9.36
C ASP A 46 6.50 12.77 -9.71
N VAL A 47 6.42 11.84 -8.75
CA VAL A 47 6.75 10.42 -8.96
C VAL A 47 5.50 9.64 -9.39
N SER A 48 5.63 8.76 -10.38
CA SER A 48 4.50 7.99 -10.89
C SER A 48 4.05 6.88 -9.94
N ALA A 49 2.79 6.46 -10.03
CA ALA A 49 2.28 5.33 -9.26
C ALA A 49 3.04 4.01 -9.54
N GLU A 50 3.54 3.83 -10.76
CA GLU A 50 4.40 2.68 -11.10
C GLU A 50 5.76 2.76 -10.40
N GLN A 51 6.38 3.92 -10.34
CA GLN A 51 7.64 4.10 -9.60
C GLN A 51 7.44 3.85 -8.10
N LEU A 52 6.31 4.27 -7.53
CA LEU A 52 5.96 3.98 -6.14
C LEU A 52 5.82 2.48 -5.87
N TYR A 53 5.14 1.77 -6.77
CA TYR A 53 5.04 0.32 -6.72
C TYR A 53 6.43 -0.33 -6.77
N ASP A 54 7.26 0.07 -7.73
CA ASP A 54 8.61 -0.49 -7.92
C ASP A 54 9.51 -0.20 -6.70
N MET A 55 9.39 0.99 -6.09
CA MET A 55 10.08 1.32 -4.85
C MET A 55 9.69 0.41 -3.69
N ALA A 56 8.43 0.01 -3.61
CA ALA A 56 7.94 -0.87 -2.56
C ALA A 56 8.42 -2.30 -2.74
N VAL A 57 8.29 -2.85 -3.96
CA VAL A 57 8.59 -4.26 -4.21
C VAL A 57 10.09 -4.56 -4.34
N ARG A 58 10.97 -3.55 -4.46
CA ARG A 58 12.42 -3.77 -4.53
C ARG A 58 13.02 -4.41 -3.27
N TYR A 59 12.29 -4.34 -2.15
CA TYR A 59 12.75 -4.83 -0.85
C TYR A 59 12.29 -6.25 -0.52
N ILE A 60 11.40 -6.80 -1.34
CA ILE A 60 10.74 -8.08 -1.04
C ILE A 60 11.16 -9.14 -2.05
N ASP A 61 11.22 -10.40 -1.60
CA ASP A 61 11.44 -11.54 -2.49
C ASP A 61 10.09 -11.97 -3.07
N ALA A 62 9.83 -11.66 -4.34
CA ALA A 62 8.58 -11.99 -5.01
C ALA A 62 8.27 -13.51 -5.06
N ALA A 63 9.26 -14.39 -4.80
CA ALA A 63 9.01 -15.83 -4.66
C ALA A 63 8.39 -16.19 -3.31
N LYS A 64 8.65 -15.40 -2.26
CA LYS A 64 8.22 -15.67 -0.87
C LYS A 64 7.13 -14.75 -0.36
N THR A 65 7.10 -13.53 -0.87
CA THR A 65 6.26 -12.44 -0.40
C THR A 65 5.35 -11.95 -1.52
N GLU A 66 4.21 -11.39 -1.15
CA GLU A 66 3.30 -10.72 -2.06
C GLU A 66 2.67 -9.49 -1.40
N ILE A 67 2.11 -8.60 -2.22
CA ILE A 67 1.31 -7.49 -1.71
C ILE A 67 -0.03 -8.05 -1.24
N TYR A 68 -0.36 -7.73 0.01
CA TYR A 68 -1.68 -7.99 0.57
C TYR A 68 -2.66 -6.87 0.21
N GLY A 69 -2.23 -5.62 0.37
CA GLY A 69 -3.08 -4.46 0.23
C GLY A 69 -2.36 -3.17 0.57
N LEU A 70 -3.14 -2.13 0.80
CA LEU A 70 -2.62 -0.83 1.20
C LEU A 70 -3.58 -0.06 2.09
N SER A 71 -3.04 0.91 2.82
CA SER A 71 -3.79 1.93 3.57
C SER A 71 -3.08 3.28 3.47
N CYS A 72 -3.78 4.38 3.74
CA CYS A 72 -3.14 5.65 4.03
C CYS A 72 -3.04 5.84 5.55
N SER A 73 -2.04 6.58 5.99
CA SER A 73 -1.91 6.99 7.38
C SER A 73 -1.30 8.37 7.47
N THR A 74 -1.46 9.00 8.62
CA THR A 74 -0.74 10.23 8.94
C THR A 74 0.23 9.94 10.06
N VAL A 75 1.51 10.15 9.81
CA VAL A 75 2.58 10.02 10.81
C VAL A 75 3.06 11.42 11.15
N TYR A 76 2.69 11.90 12.34
CA TYR A 76 2.76 13.33 12.71
C TYR A 76 1.90 14.17 11.76
N ASP A 77 2.52 14.89 10.81
CA ASP A 77 1.84 15.67 9.77
C ASP A 77 2.09 15.09 8.36
N MET A 78 2.84 13.98 8.27
CA MET A 78 3.23 13.39 7.00
C MET A 78 2.15 12.45 6.49
N LYS A 79 1.70 12.67 5.25
CA LYS A 79 0.80 11.78 4.53
C LYS A 79 1.58 10.59 4.02
N CYS A 80 1.22 9.40 4.48
CA CYS A 80 1.88 8.16 4.11
C CYS A 80 0.91 7.20 3.44
N VAL A 81 1.41 6.44 2.46
CA VAL A 81 0.77 5.18 2.03
C VAL A 81 1.59 4.00 2.52
N ASN A 82 0.92 3.08 3.19
CA ASN A 82 1.48 1.81 3.60
C ASN A 82 1.11 0.77 2.55
N ILE A 83 2.11 0.25 1.81
CA ILE A 83 1.93 -0.94 0.98
C ILE A 83 2.28 -2.14 1.83
N ILE A 84 1.28 -2.98 2.10
CA ILE A 84 1.35 -4.07 3.06
C ILE A 84 1.76 -5.34 2.33
N PHE A 85 2.76 -6.02 2.87
CA PHE A 85 3.23 -7.30 2.37
C PHE A 85 2.80 -8.44 3.28
N LYS A 86 2.71 -9.63 2.69
CA LYS A 86 2.60 -10.88 3.45
C LYS A 86 3.42 -11.98 2.81
N ASP A 87 3.80 -12.95 3.63
CA ASP A 87 4.37 -14.19 3.13
C ASP A 87 3.29 -15.02 2.40
N LYS A 88 3.73 -15.71 1.36
CA LYS A 88 2.90 -16.67 0.61
C LYS A 88 2.71 -17.91 1.46
N ASP A 89 1.50 -18.47 1.37
CA ASP A 89 1.11 -19.71 2.07
C ASP A 89 1.20 -19.64 3.61
N VAL A 90 1.29 -18.42 4.17
CA VAL A 90 1.24 -18.16 5.61
C VAL A 90 -0.07 -17.44 5.96
N ASP A 91 -0.67 -17.83 7.07
CA ASP A 91 -1.82 -17.12 7.64
C ASP A 91 -1.41 -15.70 8.00
N PHE A 92 -2.18 -14.72 7.54
CA PHE A 92 -1.86 -13.31 7.70
C PHE A 92 -2.88 -12.64 8.61
N ASP A 93 -2.39 -12.13 9.73
CA ASP A 93 -3.17 -11.34 10.68
C ASP A 93 -2.77 -9.85 10.57
N LEU A 94 -3.76 -8.98 10.35
CA LEU A 94 -3.54 -7.54 10.34
C LEU A 94 -3.32 -6.96 11.75
N CYS A 95 -3.75 -7.71 12.76
CA CYS A 95 -3.66 -7.35 14.17
C CYS A 95 -2.49 -8.05 14.87
N ASP A 96 -1.48 -8.50 14.12
CA ASP A 96 -0.28 -9.13 14.69
C ASP A 96 0.41 -8.18 15.69
N ASP A 97 0.69 -8.69 16.89
CA ASP A 97 1.33 -7.93 17.98
C ASP A 97 2.76 -7.50 17.63
N ASP A 98 3.42 -8.20 16.71
CA ASP A 98 4.75 -7.84 16.17
C ASP A 98 4.65 -6.83 15.01
N GLY A 99 3.42 -6.49 14.59
CA GLY A 99 3.11 -5.61 13.47
C GLY A 99 3.22 -6.31 12.12
N VAL A 100 2.79 -5.62 11.07
CA VAL A 100 2.81 -6.18 9.70
C VAL A 100 3.80 -5.43 8.81
N LEU A 101 4.55 -6.19 8.02
CA LEU A 101 5.59 -5.64 7.15
C LEU A 101 4.96 -4.74 6.07
N CYS A 102 5.42 -3.50 6.01
CA CYS A 102 4.96 -2.49 5.07
C CYS A 102 6.14 -1.76 4.43
N TYR A 103 5.95 -1.33 3.18
CA TYR A 103 6.71 -0.20 2.67
C TYR A 103 5.88 1.06 2.88
N VAL A 104 6.42 2.00 3.66
CA VAL A 104 5.77 3.26 4.01
C VAL A 104 6.30 4.34 3.06
N ILE A 105 5.46 4.73 2.11
CA ILE A 105 5.73 5.83 1.19
C ILE A 105 5.34 7.12 1.87
N ASN A 106 6.32 7.98 2.13
CA ASN A 106 6.08 9.34 2.60
C ASN A 106 5.83 10.25 1.39
N PHE A 107 4.61 10.74 1.23
CA PHE A 107 4.24 11.58 0.09
C PHE A 107 4.75 13.02 0.19
N ASP A 108 5.04 13.49 1.40
CA ASP A 108 5.58 14.84 1.61
C ASP A 108 7.09 14.87 1.41
N GLU A 109 7.78 13.77 1.76
CA GLU A 109 9.23 13.62 1.63
C GLU A 109 9.63 12.20 1.19
N ILE A 110 9.54 11.92 -0.10
CA ILE A 110 9.73 10.57 -0.66
C ILE A 110 11.08 9.92 -0.30
N HIS A 111 12.11 10.72 -0.06
CA HIS A 111 13.44 10.25 0.35
C HIS A 111 13.48 9.62 1.74
N PHE A 112 12.47 9.89 2.58
CA PHE A 112 12.28 9.24 3.89
C PHE A 112 11.28 8.07 3.84
N SER A 113 10.92 7.59 2.64
CA SER A 113 10.15 6.36 2.51
C SER A 113 11.00 5.14 2.90
N GLU A 114 10.44 4.22 3.68
CA GLU A 114 11.20 3.12 4.25
C GLU A 114 10.39 1.82 4.37
N LEU A 115 11.11 0.70 4.52
CA LEU A 115 10.55 -0.58 4.88
C LEU A 115 10.47 -0.66 6.42
N GLY A 116 9.32 -1.02 6.97
CA GLY A 116 9.12 -1.14 8.40
C GLY A 116 7.94 -2.04 8.75
N TYR A 117 7.64 -2.13 10.04
CA TYR A 117 6.44 -2.80 10.54
C TYR A 117 5.42 -1.75 10.97
N SER A 118 4.20 -1.88 10.48
CA SER A 118 3.08 -0.99 10.82
C SER A 118 2.05 -1.76 11.65
N PHE A 119 1.39 -1.04 12.55
CA PHE A 119 0.31 -1.58 13.39
C PHE A 119 -1.01 -1.02 12.89
N PHE A 120 -1.98 -1.90 12.66
CA PHE A 120 -3.32 -1.53 12.22
C PHE A 120 -4.32 -1.89 13.33
N ALA A 121 -5.25 -0.98 13.61
CA ALA A 121 -6.30 -1.13 14.62
C ALA A 121 -7.66 -1.43 13.99
#